data_AF-A0A553ZUF2-F1
#
_entry.id   AF-A0A553ZUF2-F1
#
_cell.length_a   1.000
_cell.length_b   1.000
_cell.length_c   1.000
_cell.angle_alpha   90.00
_cell.angle_beta   90.00
_cell.angle_gamma   90.00
#
_symmetry.space_group_name_H-M   'P 1'
#
loop_
_entity.id
_entity.type
_entity.pdbx_description
1 polymer ?
#
loop_
_entity_poly.entity_id
_entity_poly.type
_entity_poly.pdbx_seq_one_letter_code
_entity_poly.pdbx_strand_id
1 'polypeptide(L)'
;MEGIVAIINGDQILLVEGLTSEGTKGLTEEELIDESHGAAYLVLTEGNEDVTVGDEVKVWIEALNTSHPAFGDASKVEVLP
;
A
#
# COMPACT_ATOMS: atom_id res chain seq x y z
N MET A 1 -6.18 -2.76 -7.31
CA MET A 1 -5.01 -3.47 -6.76
C MET A 1 -5.36 -3.87 -5.35
N GLU A 2 -4.92 -5.03 -4.88
CA GLU A 2 -5.18 -5.52 -3.52
C GLU A 2 -3.86 -5.79 -2.84
N GLY A 3 -3.74 -5.45 -1.56
CA GLY A 3 -2.49 -5.63 -0.83
C GLY A 3 -2.59 -5.18 0.62
N ILE A 4 -1.47 -5.29 1.33
CA ILE A 4 -1.34 -4.87 2.73
C ILE A 4 -0.78 -3.46 2.79
N VAL A 5 -1.37 -2.62 3.64
CA VAL A 5 -0.82 -1.30 3.95
C VAL A 5 0.36 -1.47 4.88
N ALA A 6 1.57 -1.30 4.37
CA ALA A 6 2.79 -1.49 5.16
C ALA A 6 3.23 -0.21 5.87
N ILE A 7 3.03 0.97 5.26
CA ILE A 7 3.43 2.27 5.79
C ILE A 7 2.36 3.31 5.44
N ILE A 8 2.11 4.26 6.35
CA ILE A 8 1.26 5.44 6.12
C ILE A 8 2.07 6.70 6.47
N ASN A 9 2.22 7.60 5.51
CA ASN A 9 2.92 8.87 5.63
C ASN A 9 2.01 10.02 5.15
N GLY A 10 1.20 10.56 6.05
CA GLY A 10 0.16 11.54 5.68
C GLY A 10 -0.84 10.90 4.71
N ASP A 11 -1.03 11.51 3.54
CA ASP A 11 -1.95 11.02 2.51
C ASP A 11 -1.32 9.95 1.60
N GLN A 12 -0.06 9.56 1.83
CA GLN A 12 0.61 8.52 1.07
C GLN A 12 0.63 7.20 1.84
N ILE A 13 0.37 6.10 1.13
CA ILE A 13 0.51 4.74 1.65
C ILE A 13 1.54 3.94 0.84
N LEU A 14 2.24 3.02 1.50
CA LEU A 14 2.96 1.93 0.84
C LEU A 14 2.08 0.68 0.87
N LEU A 15 1.61 0.26 -0.30
CA LEU A 15 0.89 -0.98 -0.49
C LEU A 15 1.86 -2.06 -0.94
N VAL A 16 1.84 -3.22 -0.28
CA VAL A 16 2.65 -4.39 -0.64
C VAL A 16 1.77 -5.59 -0.98
N GLU A 17 2.13 -6.30 -2.04
CA GLU A 17 1.43 -7.49 -2.54
C GLU A 17 2.20 -8.75 -2.16
N GLY A 18 1.48 -9.84 -1.81
CA GLY A 18 2.08 -11.14 -1.52
C GLY A 18 2.64 -11.31 -0.10
N LEU A 19 2.54 -10.29 0.75
CA LEU A 19 2.83 -10.38 2.18
C LEU A 19 1.54 -10.45 2.99
N THR A 20 1.64 -11.00 4.20
CA THR A 20 0.54 -11.00 5.18
C THR A 20 0.73 -9.86 6.19
N SER A 21 -0.36 -9.45 6.86
CA SER A 21 -0.31 -8.45 7.93
C SER A 21 0.64 -8.79 9.08
N GLU A 22 0.94 -10.07 9.31
CA GLU A 22 1.97 -10.49 10.26
C GLU A 22 3.37 -10.45 9.65
N GLY A 23 3.50 -10.80 8.37
CA GLY A 23 4.77 -10.76 7.63
C GLY A 23 5.32 -9.35 7.44
N THR A 24 4.47 -8.32 7.46
CA THR A 24 4.91 -6.92 7.37
C THR A 24 5.39 -6.33 8.70
N LYS A 25 5.12 -6.98 9.84
CA LYS A 25 5.43 -6.43 11.16
C LYS A 25 6.93 -6.48 11.46
N GLY A 26 7.49 -5.31 11.72
CA GLY A 26 8.89 -5.17 12.15
C GLY A 26 9.91 -5.23 11.02
N LEU A 27 9.45 -5.33 9.76
CA LEU A 27 10.28 -5.14 8.58
C LEU A 27 10.53 -3.66 8.34
N THR A 28 11.71 -3.35 7.80
CA THR A 28 12.03 -2.03 7.25
C THR A 28 11.34 -1.82 5.91
N GLU A 29 11.25 -0.57 5.47
CA GLU A 29 10.71 -0.23 4.14
C GLU A 29 11.41 -0.98 3.00
N GLU A 30 12.75 -1.11 3.07
CA GLU A 30 13.54 -1.83 2.08
C GLU A 30 13.20 -3.33 2.04
N GLU A 31 13.10 -3.97 3.22
CA GLU A 31 12.70 -5.38 3.35
C GLU A 31 11.27 -5.61 2.86
N LEU A 32 10.35 -4.69 3.16
CA LEU A 32 8.96 -4.77 2.68
C LEU A 32 8.89 -4.76 1.15
N ILE A 33 9.69 -3.92 0.50
CA ILE A 33 9.72 -3.83 -0.97
C ILE A 33 10.37 -5.08 -1.56
N ASP A 34 11.49 -5.56 -1.00
CA ASP A 34 12.25 -6.70 -1.53
C ASP A 34 11.54 -8.05 -1.32
N GLU A 35 10.88 -8.24 -0.17
CA GLU A 35 10.14 -9.48 0.15
C GLU A 35 8.75 -9.54 -0.51
N SER A 36 8.20 -8.41 -0.94
CA SER A 36 6.90 -8.36 -1.63
C SER A 36 6.97 -8.86 -3.08
N HIS A 37 5.86 -9.39 -3.58
CA HIS A 37 5.72 -9.65 -5.02
C HIS A 37 5.55 -8.37 -5.84
N GLY A 38 5.13 -7.29 -5.19
CA GLY A 38 4.91 -5.99 -5.77
C GLY A 38 4.73 -4.95 -4.66
N ALA A 39 5.26 -3.75 -4.89
CA ALA A 39 5.14 -2.63 -3.96
C ALA A 39 4.76 -1.36 -4.72
N ALA A 40 3.82 -0.60 -4.17
CA ALA A 40 3.32 0.64 -4.76
C ALA A 40 3.15 1.73 -3.71
N TYR A 41 3.77 2.89 -3.97
CA TYR A 41 3.47 4.12 -3.28
C TYR A 41 2.24 4.78 -3.90
N LEU A 42 1.18 4.93 -3.12
CA LEU A 42 -0.08 5.49 -3.59
C LEU A 42 -0.44 6.73 -2.77
N VAL A 43 -0.66 7.85 -3.46
CA VAL A 43 -1.20 9.07 -2.86
C VAL A 43 -2.72 9.01 -2.90
N LEU A 44 -3.35 9.21 -1.75
CA LEU A 44 -4.80 9.11 -1.57
C LEU A 44 -5.43 10.50 -1.79
N THR A 45 -6.17 10.66 -2.89
CA THR A 45 -6.73 11.95 -3.27
C THR A 45 -7.99 12.32 -2.48
N GLU A 46 -8.74 11.32 -2.00
CA GLU A 46 -9.95 11.51 -1.17
C GLU A 46 -9.70 11.31 0.34
N GLY A 47 -8.44 11.14 0.76
CA GLY A 47 -8.05 10.93 2.17
C GLY A 47 -7.98 9.46 2.59
N ASN A 48 -7.64 9.22 3.86
CA ASN A 48 -7.24 7.92 4.40
C ASN A 48 -7.94 7.53 5.72
N GLU A 49 -9.08 8.15 6.05
CA GLU A 49 -9.58 8.25 7.43
C GLU A 49 -9.86 6.91 8.14
N ASP A 50 -9.99 5.80 7.41
CA ASP A 50 -10.27 4.46 7.97
C ASP A 50 -9.13 3.43 7.74
N VAL A 51 -7.99 3.82 7.19
CA VAL A 51 -6.91 2.90 6.81
C VAL A 51 -5.80 2.87 7.87
N THR A 52 -5.42 1.68 8.31
CA THR A 52 -4.32 1.48 9.27
C THR A 52 -3.22 0.57 8.73
N VAL A 53 -2.01 0.69 9.30
CA VAL A 53 -0.90 -0.19 8.95
C VAL A 53 -1.24 -1.64 9.34
N GLY A 54 -1.08 -2.55 8.40
CA GLY A 54 -1.42 -3.97 8.52
C GLY A 54 -2.78 -4.32 7.93
N ASP A 55 -3.62 -3.34 7.57
CA ASP A 55 -4.90 -3.61 6.92
C ASP A 55 -4.68 -4.17 5.52
N GLU A 56 -5.49 -5.17 5.19
CA GLU A 56 -5.67 -5.61 3.81
C GLU A 56 -6.65 -4.67 3.13
N VAL A 57 -6.27 -4.11 2.00
CA VAL A 57 -7.07 -3.09 1.31
C VAL A 57 -7.17 -3.36 -0.18
N LYS A 58 -8.27 -2.89 -0.75
CA LYS A 58 -8.47 -2.77 -2.18
C LYS A 58 -8.36 -1.31 -2.59
N VAL A 59 -7.49 -1.03 -3.54
CA VAL A 59 -7.19 0.32 -4.03
C VAL A 59 -7.60 0.48 -5.49
N TRP A 60 -8.30 1.56 -5.79
CA TRP A 60 -8.63 2.00 -7.14
C TRP A 60 -7.62 3.05 -7.58
N ILE A 61 -6.81 2.68 -8.57
CA ILE A 61 -5.70 3.49 -9.07
C ILE A 61 -6.19 4.33 -10.24
N GLU A 62 -5.94 5.64 -10.21
CA GLU A 62 -6.25 6.55 -11.31
C GLU A 62 -5.07 6.67 -12.28
N ALA A 63 -3.86 6.81 -11.74
CA ALA A 63 -2.63 6.92 -12.49
C ALA A 63 -1.54 6.09 -11.82
N LEU A 64 -0.85 5.24 -12.59
CA LEU A 64 0.25 4.41 -12.10
C LEU A 64 1.46 4.54 -13.01
N ASN A 65 2.61 4.85 -12.42
CA ASN A 65 3.90 4.68 -13.05
C ASN A 65 4.48 3.33 -12.64
N THR A 66 4.78 2.48 -13.62
CA THR A 66 5.26 1.10 -13.44
C THR A 66 6.78 1.07 -13.17
N SER A 67 7.24 1.82 -12.17
CA SER A 67 8.59 1.72 -11.59
C SER A 67 8.64 0.61 -10.53
N HIS A 68 9.81 0.33 -9.98
CA HIS A 68 9.97 -0.54 -8.80
C HIS A 68 10.63 0.26 -7.64
N PRO A 69 9.90 0.55 -6.54
CA PRO A 69 8.46 0.33 -6.38
C PRO A 69 7.64 1.22 -7.32
N ALA A 70 6.40 0.80 -7.60
CA ALA A 70 5.47 1.58 -8.42
C ALA A 70 5.06 2.85 -7.66
N PHE A 71 4.67 3.89 -8.38
CA PHE A 71 4.18 5.12 -7.77
C PHE A 71 2.95 5.63 -8.50
N GLY A 72 1.93 6.09 -7.78
CA GLY A 72 0.70 6.55 -8.41
C GLY A 72 -0.26 7.26 -7.48
N ASP A 73 -1.39 7.65 -8.05
CA ASP A 73 -2.51 8.27 -7.37
C ASP A 73 -3.66 7.26 -7.28
N ALA A 74 -4.31 7.23 -6.12
CA ALA A 74 -5.48 6.39 -5.86
C ALA A 74 -6.69 7.25 -5.50
N SER A 75 -7.81 6.99 -6.18
CA SER A 75 -9.08 7.67 -5.93
C SER A 75 -9.82 7.09 -4.74
N LYS A 76 -9.67 5.79 -4.48
CA LYS A 76 -10.38 5.12 -3.39
C LYS A 76 -9.54 4.02 -2.77
N VAL A 77 -9.65 3.89 -1.45
CA VAL A 77 -9.17 2.73 -0.68
C VAL A 77 -10.36 2.15 0.09
N GLU A 78 -10.46 0.83 0.13
CA GLU A 78 -11.46 0.10 0.88
C GLU A 78 -10.76 -0.99 1.70
N VAL A 79 -10.97 -0.97 3.02
CA VAL A 79 -10.46 -2.01 3.92
C VAL A 79 -11.27 -3.29 3.72
N LEU A 80 -10.56 -4.40 3.52
CA LEU A 80 -11.16 -5.71 3.34
C LEU A 80 -11.38 -6.39 4.71
N PRO A 81 -12.47 -7.16 4.86
CA PRO A 81 -12.85 -7.82 6.13
C PRO A 81 -12.04 -9.07 6.46
#